data_AF-A0A8H7FAI3-F1
#
_entry.id   AF-A0A8H7FAI3-F1
#
_cell.length_a   1.000
_cell.length_b   1.000
_cell.length_c   1.000
_cell.angle_alpha   90.00
_cell.angle_beta   90.00
_cell.angle_gamma   90.00
#
_symmetry.space_group_name_H-M   'P 1'
#
loop_
_entity.id
_entity.type
_entity.pdbx_description
1 polymer ?
#
loop_
_entity_poly.entity_id
_entity_poly.type
_entity_poly.pdbx_seq_one_letter_code
_entity_poly.pdbx_strand_id
1 'polypeptide(L)'
;MSGFPPLPPINDMDMVLAVFTHESLLAPAQDDFREPRRLVHLGERVLEQAITYHYFMKKPVMPADEIEEQLQHPPFDFHRLLYEYGLKEKIRYAPGQFFDSPEEAKQFFSKYIGAAFLQNGIGSIQEWVSQTLDPGCITPSLPTGNTSRAPQPSNSNFSAAPPPPNIPPPSQPPPPSGFYQQAQSPPSMTNARGFQILAQFNMTAHQRGYTVTYPARSEGPHHTPTWHVQCCLDNQVKGEGSGQNQKQAKELAARQAWMAMGWGTLPES
;
A
#
# COMPACT_ATOMS: atom_id res chain seq x y z
N MET A 1 -33.55 -8.79 14.80
CA MET A 1 -32.65 -8.73 13.64
C MET A 1 -32.45 -7.27 13.35
N SER A 2 -31.27 -6.75 13.68
CA SER A 2 -30.92 -5.33 13.52
C SER A 2 -31.07 -4.94 12.06
N GLY A 3 -31.79 -3.86 11.76
CA GLY A 3 -32.05 -3.38 10.39
C GLY A 3 -30.83 -2.76 9.69
N PHE A 4 -29.62 -3.10 10.14
CA PHE A 4 -28.36 -2.57 9.62
C PHE A 4 -27.76 -3.50 8.55
N PRO A 5 -27.02 -2.97 7.57
CA PRO A 5 -26.35 -3.78 6.56
C PRO A 5 -25.28 -4.69 7.21
N PRO A 6 -24.94 -5.83 6.59
CA PRO A 6 -23.85 -6.68 7.10
C PRO A 6 -22.51 -5.94 7.08
N LEU A 7 -21.67 -6.19 8.08
CA LEU A 7 -20.32 -5.63 8.12
C LEU A 7 -19.45 -6.19 6.97
N PRO A 8 -18.53 -5.38 6.41
CA PRO A 8 -17.54 -5.85 5.45
C PRO A 8 -16.72 -7.01 6.04
N PRO A 9 -16.67 -8.18 5.38
CA PRO A 9 -16.06 -9.37 5.98
C PRO A 9 -14.54 -9.24 6.12
N ILE A 10 -13.99 -9.80 7.20
CA ILE A 10 -12.55 -9.95 7.43
C ILE A 10 -12.30 -11.45 7.56
N ASN A 11 -11.66 -12.04 6.55
CA ASN A 11 -11.42 -13.49 6.47
C ASN A 11 -10.05 -13.89 7.06
N ASP A 12 -9.06 -12.98 7.01
CA ASP A 12 -7.76 -13.20 7.62
C ASP A 12 -7.84 -13.15 9.16
N MET A 13 -7.56 -14.29 9.80
CA MET A 13 -7.61 -14.45 11.26
C MET A 13 -6.60 -13.55 12.00
N ASP A 14 -5.42 -13.28 11.41
CA ASP A 14 -4.44 -12.36 12.00
C ASP A 14 -4.99 -10.93 12.00
N MET A 15 -5.70 -10.54 10.94
CA MET A 15 -6.36 -9.23 10.88
C MET A 15 -7.53 -9.15 11.86
N VAL A 16 -8.35 -10.20 11.96
CA VAL A 16 -9.41 -10.27 12.99
C VAL A 16 -8.79 -10.09 14.38
N LEU A 17 -7.74 -10.84 14.71
CA LEU A 17 -7.10 -10.72 16.01
C LEU A 17 -6.55 -9.31 16.27
N ALA A 18 -5.92 -8.68 15.27
CA ALA A 18 -5.41 -7.31 15.38
C ALA A 18 -6.53 -6.28 15.60
N VAL A 19 -7.69 -6.45 14.95
CA VAL A 19 -8.85 -5.57 15.09
C VAL A 19 -9.51 -5.74 16.46
N PHE A 20 -9.70 -6.97 16.93
CA PHE A 20 -10.41 -7.24 18.19
C PHE A 20 -9.52 -7.19 19.44
N THR A 21 -8.22 -6.96 19.30
CA THR A 21 -7.30 -6.74 20.42
C THR A 21 -7.14 -5.25 20.69
N HIS A 22 -7.46 -4.81 21.90
CA HIS A 22 -7.29 -3.42 22.35
C HIS A 22 -5.81 -3.10 22.60
N GLU A 23 -5.44 -1.84 22.46
CA GLU A 23 -4.06 -1.36 22.66
C GLU A 23 -3.50 -1.68 24.05
N SER A 24 -4.36 -1.74 25.06
CA SER A 24 -3.95 -2.10 26.43
C SER A 24 -3.37 -3.50 26.58
N LEU A 25 -3.56 -4.40 25.58
CA LEU A 25 -2.97 -5.73 25.54
C LEU A 25 -1.76 -5.85 24.62
N LEU A 26 -1.42 -4.79 23.89
CA LEU A 26 -0.29 -4.79 22.98
C LEU A 26 0.97 -4.38 23.76
N ALA A 27 2.00 -5.21 23.70
CA ALA A 27 3.33 -4.82 24.16
C ALA A 27 3.85 -3.66 23.28
N PRO A 28 4.68 -2.74 23.82
CA PRO A 28 5.32 -1.71 23.01
C PRO A 28 6.05 -2.39 21.84
N ALA A 29 5.62 -2.06 20.62
CA ALA A 29 5.88 -2.83 19.42
C ALA A 29 7.38 -3.05 19.18
N GLN A 30 7.78 -4.31 19.03
CA GLN A 30 9.14 -4.70 18.61
C GLN A 30 9.24 -4.94 17.09
N ASP A 31 8.13 -4.82 16.36
CA ASP A 31 8.02 -5.06 14.91
C ASP A 31 7.08 -4.04 14.24
N ASP A 32 7.65 -3.07 13.51
CA ASP A 32 6.97 -1.92 12.89
C ASP A 32 5.90 -2.31 11.85
N PHE A 33 5.93 -3.55 11.36
CA PHE A 33 5.02 -4.00 10.30
C PHE A 33 3.65 -4.48 10.81
N ARG A 34 3.48 -4.75 12.11
CA ARG A 34 2.23 -5.26 12.70
C ARG A 34 1.57 -4.25 13.64
N GLU A 35 1.85 -2.95 13.50
CA GLU A 35 1.28 -1.91 14.36
C GLU A 35 -0.23 -1.69 14.05
N PRO A 36 -1.16 -2.02 14.97
CA PRO A 36 -2.59 -1.89 14.73
C PRO A 36 -3.07 -0.44 14.58
N ARG A 37 -2.26 0.53 15.04
CA ARG A 37 -2.51 1.96 14.84
C ARG A 37 -2.47 2.36 13.36
N ARG A 38 -1.68 1.67 12.53
CA ARG A 38 -1.66 1.90 11.08
C ARG A 38 -3.00 1.55 10.43
N LEU A 39 -3.68 0.52 10.94
CA LEU A 39 -5.03 0.15 10.47
C LEU A 39 -6.06 1.21 10.86
N VAL A 40 -5.96 1.77 12.07
CA VAL A 40 -6.82 2.90 12.48
C VAL A 40 -6.67 4.06 11.51
N HIS A 41 -5.42 4.49 11.26
CA HIS A 41 -5.15 5.64 10.39
C HIS A 41 -5.63 5.40 8.95
N LEU A 42 -5.38 4.21 8.40
CA LEU A 42 -5.87 3.83 7.08
C LEU A 42 -7.41 3.86 7.03
N GLY A 43 -8.06 3.25 8.01
CA GLY A 43 -9.51 3.14 8.02
C GLY A 43 -10.22 4.47 8.24
N GLU A 44 -9.64 5.41 9.00
CA GLU A 44 -10.17 6.77 9.11
C GLU A 44 -10.24 7.44 7.74
N ARG A 45 -9.18 7.36 6.93
CA ARG A 45 -9.13 7.97 5.59
C ARG A 45 -10.08 7.29 4.62
N VAL A 46 -10.17 5.97 4.70
CA VAL A 46 -11.09 5.17 3.87
C VAL A 46 -12.55 5.49 4.21
N LEU A 47 -12.88 5.59 5.50
CA LEU A 47 -14.22 5.96 5.97
C LEU A 47 -14.58 7.39 5.54
N GLU A 48 -13.70 8.35 5.79
CA GLU A 48 -13.85 9.75 5.37
C GLU A 48 -14.14 9.81 3.86
N GLN A 49 -13.31 9.17 3.04
CA GLN A 49 -13.50 9.09 1.59
C GLN A 49 -14.86 8.49 1.21
N ALA A 50 -15.28 7.40 1.85
CA ALA A 50 -16.53 6.73 1.51
C ALA A 50 -17.76 7.59 1.85
N ILE A 51 -17.69 8.33 2.97
CA ILE A 51 -18.72 9.30 3.38
C ILE A 51 -18.75 10.46 2.38
N THR A 52 -17.60 11.04 2.05
CA THR A 52 -17.50 12.12 1.07
C THR A 52 -18.11 11.69 -0.27
N TYR A 53 -17.75 10.50 -0.74
CA TYR A 53 -18.23 9.99 -2.02
C TYR A 53 -19.75 9.71 -2.00
N HIS A 54 -20.29 9.23 -0.88
CA HIS A 54 -21.73 9.05 -0.71
C HIS A 54 -22.48 10.38 -0.88
N TYR A 55 -22.08 11.43 -0.17
CA TYR A 55 -22.73 12.73 -0.26
C TYR A 55 -22.51 13.41 -1.61
N PHE A 56 -21.32 13.30 -2.20
CA PHE A 56 -21.03 13.84 -3.52
C PHE A 56 -21.95 13.27 -4.60
N MET A 57 -22.29 11.98 -4.51
CA MET A 57 -23.16 11.29 -5.46
C MET A 57 -24.65 11.41 -5.12
N LYS A 58 -25.00 11.92 -3.93
CA LYS A 58 -26.39 12.05 -3.47
C LYS A 58 -27.16 13.07 -4.33
N LYS A 59 -28.46 12.83 -4.46
CA LYS A 59 -29.41 13.75 -5.11
C LYS A 59 -30.50 14.17 -4.12
N PRO A 60 -30.85 15.47 -4.01
CA PRO A 60 -30.29 16.62 -4.75
C PRO A 60 -28.79 16.86 -4.46
N VAL A 61 -28.12 17.61 -5.34
CA VAL A 61 -26.68 17.88 -5.21
C VAL A 61 -26.43 18.66 -3.92
N MET A 62 -25.52 18.15 -3.09
CA MET A 62 -25.07 18.80 -1.87
C MET A 62 -23.86 19.71 -2.17
N PRO A 63 -23.86 20.98 -1.71
CA PRO A 63 -22.70 21.87 -1.86
C PRO A 63 -21.53 21.41 -0.98
N ALA A 64 -20.32 21.84 -1.33
CA ALA A 64 -19.09 21.39 -0.68
C ALA A 64 -19.05 21.71 0.84
N ASP A 65 -19.50 22.90 1.22
CA ASP A 65 -19.51 23.34 2.64
C ASP A 65 -20.41 22.44 3.51
N GLU A 66 -21.54 21.99 2.97
CA GLU A 66 -22.43 21.04 3.67
C GLU A 66 -21.78 19.65 3.78
N ILE A 67 -21.06 19.19 2.75
CA ILE A 67 -20.32 17.92 2.81
C ILE A 67 -19.25 18.01 3.91
N GLU A 68 -18.54 19.14 4.01
CA GLU A 68 -17.51 19.35 5.04
C GLU A 68 -18.11 19.35 6.45
N GLU A 69 -19.28 19.97 6.65
CA GLU A 69 -20.02 19.92 7.92
C GLU A 69 -20.39 18.48 8.30
N GLN A 70 -20.85 17.67 7.35
CA GLN A 70 -21.14 16.24 7.59
C GLN A 70 -19.87 15.43 7.90
N LEU A 71 -18.69 15.81 7.39
CA LEU A 71 -17.43 15.12 7.71
C LEU A 71 -16.89 15.49 9.09
N GLN A 72 -17.14 16.72 9.56
CA GLN A 72 -16.81 17.14 10.93
C GLN A 72 -17.70 16.44 11.96
N HIS A 73 -18.98 16.25 11.61
CA HIS A 73 -19.97 15.59 12.44
C HIS A 73 -20.63 14.43 11.69
N PRO A 74 -19.88 13.32 11.45
CA PRO A 74 -20.42 12.19 10.72
C PRO A 74 -21.64 11.64 11.45
N PRO A 75 -22.76 11.36 10.75
CA PRO A 75 -24.01 10.92 11.39
C PRO A 75 -23.96 9.46 11.86
N PHE A 76 -22.76 8.94 12.10
CA PHE A 76 -22.51 7.61 12.64
C PHE A 76 -22.54 7.66 14.16
N ASP A 77 -23.47 6.93 14.75
CA ASP A 77 -23.38 6.55 16.15
C ASP A 77 -22.57 5.24 16.26
N PHE A 78 -21.24 5.38 16.26
CA PHE A 78 -20.33 4.23 16.35
C PHE A 78 -20.53 3.42 17.63
N HIS A 79 -20.88 4.09 18.74
CA HIS A 79 -21.14 3.41 20.00
C HIS A 79 -22.37 2.52 19.88
N ARG A 80 -23.48 3.03 19.33
CA ARG A 80 -24.67 2.22 19.04
C ARG A 80 -24.38 1.06 18.07
N LEU A 81 -23.67 1.32 16.97
CA LEU A 81 -23.33 0.28 16.00
C LEU A 81 -22.57 -0.88 16.64
N LEU A 82 -21.69 -0.60 17.59
CA LEU A 82 -20.94 -1.61 18.34
C LEU A 82 -21.85 -2.64 19.03
N TYR A 83 -22.96 -2.19 19.62
CA TYR A 83 -23.93 -3.06 20.28
C TYR A 83 -24.82 -3.78 19.28
N GLU A 84 -25.30 -3.08 18.24
CA GLU A 84 -26.22 -3.63 17.22
C GLU A 84 -25.58 -4.80 16.45
N TYR A 85 -24.26 -4.78 16.28
CA TYR A 85 -23.49 -5.87 15.68
C TYR A 85 -22.95 -6.90 16.69
N GLY A 86 -23.19 -6.72 17.99
CA GLY A 86 -22.67 -7.61 19.03
C GLY A 86 -21.14 -7.68 19.07
N LEU A 87 -20.47 -6.55 18.80
CA LEU A 87 -19.01 -6.47 18.71
C LEU A 87 -18.36 -6.19 20.06
N LYS A 88 -19.07 -5.50 20.97
CA LYS A 88 -18.54 -5.13 22.29
C LYS A 88 -17.96 -6.34 23.04
N GLU A 89 -18.70 -7.45 23.03
CA GLU A 89 -18.34 -8.69 23.74
C GLU A 89 -17.13 -9.42 23.11
N LYS A 90 -16.80 -9.11 21.86
CA LYS A 90 -15.70 -9.74 21.12
C LYS A 90 -14.37 -9.01 21.30
N ILE A 91 -14.40 -7.77 21.81
CA ILE A 91 -13.20 -6.95 22.01
C ILE A 91 -12.47 -7.42 23.26
N ARG A 92 -11.17 -7.69 23.13
CA ARG A 92 -10.29 -8.11 24.22
C ARG A 92 -9.50 -6.91 24.73
N TYR A 93 -9.52 -6.67 26.03
CA TYR A 93 -8.80 -5.58 26.69
C TYR A 93 -8.19 -6.06 28.01
N ALA A 94 -7.19 -5.32 28.51
CA ALA A 94 -6.52 -5.63 29.77
C ALA A 94 -7.48 -5.57 30.97
N PRO A 95 -7.29 -6.41 32.01
CA PRO A 95 -8.13 -6.38 33.19
C PRO A 95 -8.08 -5.00 33.87
N GLY A 96 -9.24 -4.47 34.25
CA GLY A 96 -9.38 -3.14 34.85
C GLY A 96 -9.44 -1.97 33.85
N GLN A 97 -9.31 -2.24 32.55
CA GLN A 97 -9.64 -1.27 31.50
C GLN A 97 -11.12 -1.35 31.15
N PHE A 98 -11.66 -0.24 30.65
CA PHE A 98 -13.05 -0.14 30.23
C PHE A 98 -13.10 0.45 28.82
N PHE A 99 -13.89 -0.18 27.95
CA PHE A 99 -14.14 0.26 26.58
C PHE A 99 -15.60 0.69 26.49
N ASP A 100 -15.84 1.99 26.44
CA ASP A 100 -17.22 2.50 26.37
C ASP A 100 -17.36 3.94 25.91
N SER A 101 -16.28 4.59 25.50
CA SER A 101 -16.38 5.93 24.95
C SER A 101 -16.77 5.89 23.46
N PRO A 102 -17.50 6.91 22.96
CA PRO A 102 -17.79 7.03 21.54
C PRO A 102 -16.52 7.17 20.69
N GLU A 103 -15.46 7.77 21.23
CA GLU A 103 -14.18 7.93 20.55
C GLU A 103 -13.46 6.58 20.37
N GLU A 104 -13.47 5.72 21.40
CA GLU A 104 -12.93 4.36 21.31
C GLU A 104 -13.75 3.50 20.33
N ALA A 105 -15.07 3.65 20.31
CA ALA A 105 -15.92 2.98 19.34
C ALA A 105 -15.57 3.41 17.91
N LYS A 106 -15.41 4.72 17.67
CA LYS A 106 -14.95 5.25 16.38
C LYS A 106 -13.59 4.67 16.00
N GLN A 107 -12.61 4.68 16.91
CA GLN A 107 -11.29 4.09 16.64
C GLN A 107 -11.36 2.60 16.33
N PHE A 108 -12.21 1.84 17.02
CA PHE A 108 -12.45 0.43 16.72
C PHE A 108 -13.00 0.25 15.31
N PHE A 109 -14.02 1.01 14.91
CA PHE A 109 -14.58 0.94 13.57
C PHE A 109 -13.58 1.38 12.51
N SER A 110 -12.80 2.44 12.75
CA SER A 110 -11.68 2.82 11.88
C SER A 110 -10.69 1.67 11.70
N LYS A 111 -10.27 1.02 12.79
CA LYS A 111 -9.37 -0.15 12.72
C LYS A 111 -9.98 -1.29 11.90
N TYR A 112 -11.26 -1.59 12.12
CA TYR A 112 -12.00 -2.62 11.39
C TYR A 112 -12.06 -2.31 9.89
N ILE A 113 -12.42 -1.07 9.54
CA ILE A 113 -12.51 -0.60 8.15
C ILE A 113 -11.15 -0.67 7.46
N GLY A 114 -10.07 -0.29 8.14
CA GLY A 114 -8.72 -0.40 7.62
C GLY A 114 -8.35 -1.84 7.26
N ALA A 115 -8.69 -2.80 8.13
CA ALA A 115 -8.47 -4.22 7.87
C ALA A 115 -9.34 -4.76 6.72
N ALA A 116 -10.64 -4.43 6.72
CA ALA A 116 -11.57 -4.86 5.68
C ALA A 116 -11.20 -4.27 4.30
N PHE A 117 -10.74 -3.02 4.26
CA PHE A 117 -10.27 -2.37 3.04
C PHE A 117 -9.06 -3.11 2.43
N LEU A 118 -8.10 -3.56 3.26
CA LEU A 118 -6.94 -4.31 2.75
C LEU A 118 -7.33 -5.65 2.12
N GLN A 119 -8.42 -6.27 2.57
CA GLN A 119 -8.87 -7.56 2.03
C GLN A 119 -9.81 -7.42 0.83
N ASN A 120 -10.72 -6.45 0.87
CA ASN A 120 -11.86 -6.39 -0.06
C ASN A 120 -11.87 -5.12 -0.93
N GLY A 121 -10.98 -4.16 -0.65
CA GLY A 121 -10.93 -2.86 -1.31
C GLY A 121 -12.05 -1.91 -0.86
N ILE A 122 -12.15 -0.77 -1.56
CA ILE A 122 -13.10 0.31 -1.22
C ILE A 122 -14.55 -0.04 -1.54
N GLY A 123 -14.81 -0.97 -2.46
CA GLY A 123 -16.16 -1.35 -2.90
C GLY A 123 -17.05 -1.81 -1.75
N SER A 124 -16.59 -2.78 -0.96
CA SER A 124 -17.34 -3.31 0.19
C SER A 124 -17.56 -2.25 1.27
N ILE A 125 -16.59 -1.34 1.45
CA ILE A 125 -16.72 -0.26 2.44
C ILE A 125 -17.74 0.77 1.97
N GLN A 126 -17.70 1.15 0.69
CA GLN A 126 -18.65 2.10 0.12
C GLN A 126 -20.09 1.59 0.21
N GLU A 127 -20.31 0.30 -0.06
CA GLU A 127 -21.61 -0.34 0.08
C GLU A 127 -22.10 -0.26 1.53
N TRP A 128 -21.29 -0.69 2.49
CA TRP A 128 -21.65 -0.65 3.90
C TRP A 128 -21.90 0.77 4.41
N VAL A 129 -21.03 1.73 4.08
CA VAL A 129 -21.18 3.15 4.47
C VAL A 129 -22.46 3.73 3.90
N SER A 130 -22.72 3.51 2.61
CA SER A 130 -23.91 4.09 1.95
C SER A 130 -25.20 3.52 2.53
N GLN A 131 -25.25 2.21 2.80
CA GLN A 131 -26.40 1.57 3.42
C GLN A 131 -26.57 1.95 4.90
N THR A 132 -25.49 2.29 5.59
CA THR A 132 -25.56 2.74 6.99
C THR A 132 -26.03 4.20 7.10
N LEU A 133 -25.60 5.05 6.16
CA LEU A 133 -26.02 6.45 6.09
C LEU A 133 -27.46 6.62 5.58
N ASP A 134 -27.84 5.84 4.56
CA ASP A 134 -29.12 5.95 3.87
C ASP A 134 -29.63 4.53 3.54
N PRO A 135 -30.35 3.88 4.48
CA PRO A 135 -30.81 2.50 4.30
C PRO A 135 -31.71 2.33 3.07
N GLY A 136 -31.33 1.42 2.18
CA GLY A 136 -32.06 1.15 0.93
C GLY A 136 -31.67 2.06 -0.23
N CYS A 137 -30.67 2.92 -0.07
CA CYS A 137 -30.14 3.70 -1.18
C CYS A 137 -29.44 2.80 -2.22
N ILE A 138 -29.38 3.29 -3.46
CA ILE A 138 -28.53 2.69 -4.49
C ILE A 138 -27.10 3.12 -4.19
N THR A 139 -26.22 2.15 -3.94
CA THR A 139 -24.81 2.41 -3.64
C THR A 139 -24.13 3.07 -4.85
N PRO A 140 -23.45 4.21 -4.66
CA PRO A 140 -22.80 4.89 -5.77
C PRO A 140 -21.68 4.03 -6.36
N SER A 141 -21.67 3.89 -7.68
CA SER A 141 -20.67 3.10 -8.40
C SER A 141 -19.33 3.81 -8.38
N LEU A 142 -18.37 3.28 -7.62
CA LEU A 142 -17.01 3.82 -7.58
C LEU A 142 -16.38 3.86 -8.98
N PRO A 143 -15.60 4.91 -9.31
CA PRO A 143 -14.83 4.96 -10.55
C PRO A 143 -13.77 3.86 -10.52
N THR A 144 -14.13 2.70 -11.08
CA THR A 144 -13.21 1.62 -11.36
C THR A 144 -12.42 2.05 -12.58
N GLY A 145 -11.11 2.24 -12.44
CA GLY A 145 -10.25 2.46 -13.58
C GLY A 145 -10.47 1.31 -14.55
N ASN A 146 -10.97 1.61 -15.76
CA ASN A 146 -11.16 0.64 -16.83
C ASN A 146 -9.83 -0.09 -17.08
N THR A 147 -9.63 -1.21 -16.41
CA THR A 147 -8.87 -2.35 -16.94
C THR A 147 -9.82 -3.28 -17.67
N SER A 148 -10.85 -2.72 -18.31
CA SER A 148 -11.45 -3.32 -19.49
C SER A 148 -10.39 -3.31 -20.59
N ARG A 149 -9.52 -4.31 -20.61
CA ARG A 149 -8.98 -4.79 -21.88
C ARG A 149 -10.20 -5.13 -22.71
N ALA A 150 -10.60 -4.23 -23.61
CA ALA A 150 -11.60 -4.55 -24.61
C ALA A 150 -11.20 -5.89 -25.24
N PRO A 151 -12.14 -6.82 -25.51
CA PRO A 151 -11.83 -7.90 -26.42
C PRO A 151 -11.46 -7.23 -27.73
N GLN A 152 -10.17 -7.22 -28.07
CA GLN A 152 -9.76 -6.76 -29.39
C GLN A 152 -10.51 -7.64 -30.38
N PRO A 153 -11.32 -7.08 -31.30
CA PRO A 153 -11.73 -7.86 -32.45
C PRO A 153 -10.45 -8.30 -33.15
N SER A 154 -10.30 -9.60 -33.34
CA SER A 154 -9.25 -10.21 -34.14
C SER A 154 -9.45 -9.80 -35.60
N ASN A 155 -9.12 -8.56 -35.93
CA ASN A 155 -8.90 -8.12 -37.29
C ASN A 155 -7.39 -8.13 -37.54
N SER A 156 -6.93 -9.29 -37.99
CA SER A 156 -5.72 -9.42 -38.79
C SER A 156 -5.87 -8.55 -40.04
N ASN A 157 -5.42 -7.30 -39.95
CA ASN A 157 -4.85 -6.48 -41.04
C ASN A 157 -4.64 -5.04 -40.55
N PHE A 158 -3.49 -4.76 -39.95
CA PHE A 158 -2.95 -3.41 -39.88
C PHE A 158 -1.47 -3.45 -40.27
N SER A 159 -1.18 -2.95 -41.46
CA SER A 159 0.17 -2.65 -41.94
C SER A 159 0.84 -1.68 -40.99
N ALA A 160 2.12 -1.93 -40.70
CA ALA A 160 2.96 -1.11 -39.83
C ALA A 160 2.98 0.36 -40.29
N ALA A 161 2.81 1.28 -39.33
CA ALA A 161 3.06 2.69 -39.55
C ALA A 161 4.55 2.94 -39.84
N PRO A 162 4.91 3.90 -40.70
CA PRO A 162 6.30 4.23 -40.95
C PRO A 162 6.94 4.89 -39.71
N PRO A 163 8.27 4.74 -39.51
CA PRO A 163 8.96 5.40 -38.41
C PRO A 163 8.97 6.93 -38.58
N PRO A 164 9.00 7.71 -37.48
CA PRO A 164 9.07 9.17 -37.54
C PRO A 164 10.41 9.62 -38.16
N PRO A 165 10.44 10.77 -38.87
CA PRO A 165 11.66 11.30 -39.45
C PRO A 165 12.65 11.79 -38.38
N ASN A 166 13.93 11.52 -38.62
CA ASN A 166 15.05 11.86 -37.74
C ASN A 166 15.38 13.36 -37.87
N ILE A 167 14.98 14.17 -36.90
CA ILE A 167 15.34 15.60 -36.83
C ILE A 167 16.56 15.74 -35.92
N PRO A 168 17.69 16.31 -36.39
CA PRO A 168 18.85 16.57 -35.54
C PRO A 168 18.59 17.71 -34.54
N PRO A 169 19.13 17.64 -33.31
CA PRO A 169 18.98 18.69 -32.31
C PRO A 169 19.80 19.95 -32.66
N PRO A 170 19.40 21.15 -32.19
CA PRO A 170 20.11 22.39 -32.47
C PRO A 170 21.47 22.47 -31.74
N SER A 171 22.47 22.99 -32.44
CA SER A 171 23.85 23.16 -31.97
C SER A 171 23.95 24.22 -30.86
N GLN A 172 24.41 23.85 -29.66
CA GLN A 172 24.80 24.80 -28.61
C GLN A 172 26.22 25.35 -28.86
N PRO A 173 26.52 26.62 -28.47
CA PRO A 173 27.88 27.17 -28.54
C PRO A 173 28.79 26.61 -27.43
N PRO A 174 30.12 26.54 -27.65
CA PRO A 174 31.06 25.97 -26.69
C PRO A 174 31.35 26.90 -25.49
N PRO A 175 31.61 26.36 -24.29
CA PRO A 175 32.07 27.14 -23.14
C PRO A 175 33.57 27.51 -23.23
N PRO A 176 34.00 28.63 -22.64
CA PRO A 176 35.41 29.04 -22.62
C PRO A 176 36.25 28.15 -21.70
N SER A 177 37.44 27.80 -22.19
CA SER A 177 38.41 26.94 -21.52
C SER A 177 39.21 27.69 -20.44
N GLY A 178 39.26 27.14 -19.22
CA GLY A 178 40.11 27.66 -18.15
C GLY A 178 40.32 26.67 -17.00
N PHE A 179 41.43 25.93 -17.07
CA PHE A 179 42.18 25.25 -16.00
C PHE A 179 41.55 24.10 -15.18
N TYR A 180 42.25 22.96 -15.26
CA TYR A 180 41.99 21.60 -14.77
C TYR A 180 41.92 21.42 -13.24
N GLN A 181 41.04 20.51 -12.78
CA GLN A 181 41.42 19.30 -12.02
C GLN A 181 40.27 18.27 -11.94
N GLN A 182 40.66 17.00 -11.91
CA GLN A 182 39.88 15.81 -12.22
C GLN A 182 38.63 15.58 -11.35
N ALA A 183 37.48 15.31 -11.97
CA ALA A 183 36.41 14.51 -11.38
C ALA A 183 35.43 13.99 -12.44
N GLN A 184 35.61 12.70 -12.78
CA GLN A 184 34.61 11.67 -13.10
C GLN A 184 33.31 12.08 -13.80
N SER A 185 33.12 11.49 -14.99
CA SER A 185 31.91 11.50 -15.81
C SER A 185 30.64 11.18 -15.00
N PRO A 186 29.53 11.92 -15.17
CA PRO A 186 28.23 11.48 -14.68
C PRO A 186 27.79 10.23 -15.47
N PRO A 187 27.44 9.11 -14.82
CA PRO A 187 26.97 7.93 -15.53
C PRO A 187 25.59 8.18 -16.14
N SER A 188 25.49 7.86 -17.43
CA SER A 188 24.28 7.79 -18.22
C SER A 188 23.18 7.02 -17.50
N MET A 189 22.01 7.65 -17.33
CA MET A 189 20.78 7.03 -16.84
C MET A 189 20.35 5.91 -17.79
N THR A 190 20.82 4.70 -17.51
CA THR A 190 20.34 3.46 -18.12
C THR A 190 19.93 2.57 -16.95
N ASN A 191 18.66 2.61 -16.50
CA ASN A 191 18.11 1.54 -15.66
C ASN A 191 16.59 1.67 -15.44
N ALA A 192 15.81 1.21 -16.42
CA ALA A 192 14.39 0.87 -16.24
C ALA A 192 14.16 -0.63 -15.97
N ARG A 193 15.23 -1.43 -15.76
CA ARG A 193 15.14 -2.90 -15.56
C ARG A 193 15.40 -3.36 -14.12
N GLY A 194 15.77 -2.46 -13.20
CA GLY A 194 16.14 -2.78 -11.82
C GLY A 194 14.98 -2.91 -10.83
N PHE A 195 13.76 -3.21 -11.29
CA PHE A 195 12.60 -3.42 -10.40
C PHE A 195 12.01 -4.83 -10.49
N GLN A 196 12.52 -5.64 -11.43
CA GLN A 196 11.93 -6.96 -11.73
C GLN A 196 12.72 -8.10 -11.08
N ILE A 197 14.00 -7.91 -10.74
CA ILE A 197 14.85 -9.02 -10.24
C ILE A 197 14.53 -9.32 -8.78
N LEU A 198 14.35 -8.32 -7.92
CA LEU A 198 13.97 -8.54 -6.52
C LEU A 198 12.62 -9.26 -6.39
N ALA A 199 11.63 -8.87 -7.18
CA ALA A 199 10.31 -9.51 -7.17
C ALA A 199 10.39 -10.96 -7.68
N GLN A 200 11.10 -11.18 -8.79
CA GLN A 200 11.30 -12.52 -9.35
C GLN A 200 12.09 -13.43 -8.40
N PHE A 201 13.10 -12.89 -7.71
CA PHE A 201 13.89 -13.59 -6.69
C PHE A 201 13.03 -14.04 -5.52
N ASN A 202 12.28 -13.13 -4.90
CA ASN A 202 11.42 -13.48 -3.76
C ASN A 202 10.39 -14.54 -4.14
N MET A 203 9.73 -14.38 -5.29
CA MET A 203 8.77 -15.37 -5.79
C MET A 203 9.42 -16.75 -5.99
N THR A 204 10.60 -16.81 -6.62
CA THR A 204 11.32 -18.06 -6.90
C THR A 204 11.81 -18.72 -5.61
N ALA A 205 12.30 -17.94 -4.65
CA ALA A 205 12.74 -18.43 -3.35
C ALA A 205 11.58 -19.07 -2.57
N HIS A 206 10.43 -18.40 -2.51
CA HIS A 206 9.24 -18.95 -1.86
C HIS A 206 8.72 -20.21 -2.56
N GLN A 207 8.69 -20.24 -3.90
CA GLN A 207 8.30 -21.44 -4.67
C GLN A 207 9.21 -22.63 -4.40
N ARG A 208 10.49 -22.39 -4.10
CA ARG A 208 11.48 -23.43 -3.79
C ARG A 208 11.58 -23.74 -2.29
N GLY A 209 10.72 -23.15 -1.46
CA GLY A 209 10.64 -23.43 -0.02
C GLY A 209 11.66 -22.68 0.84
N TYR A 210 12.36 -21.68 0.31
CA TYR A 210 13.32 -20.88 1.07
C TYR A 210 12.63 -19.75 1.85
N THR A 211 13.14 -19.45 3.05
CA THR A 211 12.80 -18.24 3.80
C THR A 211 13.77 -17.12 3.46
N VAL A 212 13.28 -16.02 2.89
CA VAL A 212 14.10 -14.86 2.48
C VAL A 212 14.11 -13.77 3.55
N THR A 213 15.29 -13.34 3.99
CA THR A 213 15.44 -12.16 4.87
C THR A 213 16.45 -11.16 4.31
N TYR A 214 16.27 -9.89 4.67
CA TYR A 214 17.10 -8.79 4.15
C TYR A 214 17.60 -7.86 5.28
N PRO A 215 18.54 -8.32 6.13
CA PRO A 215 19.13 -7.45 7.14
C PRO A 215 19.84 -6.27 6.47
N ALA A 216 19.53 -5.06 6.95
CA ALA A 216 20.07 -3.81 6.42
C ALA A 216 20.86 -3.07 7.49
N ARG A 217 21.98 -2.47 7.10
CA ARG A 217 22.78 -1.55 7.92
C ARG A 217 23.08 -0.30 7.11
N SER A 218 23.17 0.85 7.77
CA SER A 218 23.60 2.10 7.16
C SER A 218 24.88 2.60 7.81
N GLU A 219 25.84 3.04 7.02
CA GLU A 219 27.11 3.59 7.47
C GLU A 219 27.38 4.93 6.76
N GLY A 220 28.01 5.88 7.45
CA GLY A 220 28.43 7.17 6.87
C GLY A 220 27.74 8.40 7.45
N PRO A 221 28.04 9.59 6.88
CA PRO A 221 27.50 10.87 7.36
C PRO A 221 25.97 10.93 7.23
N HIS A 222 25.32 11.65 8.14
CA HIS A 222 23.85 11.78 8.18
C HIS A 222 23.22 12.30 6.88
N HIS A 223 23.99 13.04 6.07
CA HIS A 223 23.55 13.60 4.80
C HIS A 223 23.87 12.71 3.58
N THR A 224 24.70 11.68 3.72
CA THR A 224 25.06 10.74 2.64
C THR A 224 25.28 9.31 3.18
N PRO A 225 24.24 8.64 3.71
CA PRO A 225 24.37 7.29 4.24
C PRO A 225 24.55 6.27 3.10
N THR A 226 25.50 5.36 3.27
CA THR A 226 25.65 4.16 2.42
C THR A 226 24.91 3.01 3.09
N TRP A 227 23.95 2.44 2.37
CA TRP A 227 23.18 1.28 2.82
C TRP A 227 23.85 0.01 2.36
N HIS A 228 24.01 -0.95 3.26
CA HIS A 228 24.43 -2.31 2.97
C HIS A 228 23.30 -3.27 3.35
N VAL A 229 22.91 -4.14 2.43
CA VAL A 229 21.85 -5.13 2.62
C VAL A 229 22.40 -6.49 2.25
N GLN A 230 22.15 -7.49 3.08
CA GLN A 230 22.43 -8.88 2.74
C GLN A 230 21.12 -9.58 2.38
N CYS A 231 21.16 -10.49 1.42
CA CYS A 231 20.06 -11.36 1.05
C CYS A 231 20.33 -12.75 1.62
N CYS A 232 19.55 -13.15 2.60
CA CYS A 232 19.70 -14.43 3.28
C CYS A 232 18.59 -15.39 2.86
N LEU A 233 18.95 -16.61 2.46
CA LEU A 233 18.04 -17.74 2.25
C LEU A 233 18.28 -18.76 3.36
N ASP A 234 17.26 -19.09 4.14
CA ASP A 234 17.34 -20.01 5.29
C ASP A 234 18.51 -19.66 6.23
N ASN A 235 18.66 -18.36 6.51
CA ASN A 235 19.71 -17.80 7.36
C ASN A 235 21.15 -17.91 6.78
N GLN A 236 21.31 -18.29 5.50
CA GLN A 236 22.59 -18.24 4.79
C GLN A 236 22.63 -17.05 3.85
N VAL A 237 23.69 -16.23 3.95
CA VAL A 237 23.91 -15.11 3.03
C VAL A 237 24.19 -15.64 1.62
N LYS A 238 23.36 -15.26 0.65
CA LYS A 238 23.49 -15.62 -0.76
C LYS A 238 23.82 -14.43 -1.66
N GLY A 239 23.62 -13.21 -1.17
CA GLY A 239 24.03 -12.00 -1.88
C GLY A 239 24.17 -10.82 -0.93
N GLU A 240 24.93 -9.82 -1.35
CA GLU A 240 25.13 -8.55 -0.66
C GLU A 240 24.97 -7.42 -1.68
N GLY A 241 24.42 -6.30 -1.24
CA GLY A 241 24.26 -5.13 -2.09
C GLY A 241 24.46 -3.87 -1.28
N SER A 242 25.07 -2.87 -1.91
CA SER A 242 25.26 -1.55 -1.33
C SER A 242 24.69 -0.46 -2.23
N GLY A 243 24.20 0.63 -1.65
CA GLY A 243 23.59 1.72 -2.40
C GLY A 243 23.34 2.98 -1.58
N GLN A 244 22.90 4.05 -2.26
CA GLN A 244 22.57 5.33 -1.62
C GLN A 244 21.23 5.29 -0.86
N ASN A 245 20.45 4.23 -1.07
CA ASN A 245 19.23 3.96 -0.33
C ASN A 245 19.04 2.45 -0.14
N GLN A 246 18.27 2.08 0.87
CA GLN A 246 18.02 0.67 1.23
C GLN A 246 17.40 -0.13 0.08
N LYS A 247 16.58 0.51 -0.76
CA LYS A 247 15.93 -0.13 -1.91
C LYS A 247 16.93 -0.56 -2.97
N GLN A 248 17.87 0.32 -3.33
CA GLN A 248 18.95 0.02 -4.28
C GLN A 248 19.86 -1.09 -3.75
N ALA A 249 20.23 -1.02 -2.47
CA ALA A 249 21.05 -2.04 -1.82
C ALA A 249 20.35 -3.41 -1.82
N LYS A 250 19.04 -3.44 -1.54
CA LYS A 250 18.23 -4.67 -1.56
C LYS A 250 18.11 -5.30 -2.95
N GLU A 251 17.91 -4.49 -3.99
CA GLU A 251 17.86 -4.97 -5.38
C GLU A 251 19.20 -5.62 -5.78
N LEU A 252 20.32 -4.98 -5.42
CA LEU A 252 21.66 -5.51 -5.71
C LEU A 252 21.93 -6.82 -4.95
N ALA A 253 21.51 -6.89 -3.68
CA ALA A 253 21.65 -8.11 -2.89
C ALA A 253 20.84 -9.28 -3.49
N ALA A 254 19.59 -9.03 -3.91
CA ALA A 254 18.76 -10.03 -4.57
C ALA A 254 19.31 -10.44 -5.94
N ARG A 255 19.89 -9.49 -6.69
CA ARG A 255 20.57 -9.76 -7.96
C ARG A 255 21.76 -10.69 -7.78
N GLN A 256 22.60 -10.44 -6.78
CA GLN A 256 23.74 -11.30 -6.49
C GLN A 256 23.29 -12.70 -6.02
N ALA A 257 22.25 -12.76 -5.18
CA ALA A 257 21.67 -14.03 -4.74
C ALA A 257 21.06 -14.83 -5.90
N TRP A 258 20.40 -14.16 -6.86
CA TRP A 258 19.86 -14.80 -8.07
C TRP A 258 20.95 -15.49 -8.90
N MET A 259 22.11 -14.84 -9.04
CA MET A 259 23.28 -15.42 -9.72
C MET A 259 23.89 -16.57 -8.92
N ALA A 260 24.10 -16.38 -7.61
CA ALA A 260 24.72 -17.38 -6.73
C ALA A 260 23.90 -18.68 -6.65
N MET A 261 22.57 -18.58 -6.74
CA MET A 261 21.66 -19.72 -6.74
C MET A 261 21.49 -20.39 -8.12
N GLY A 262 22.05 -19.80 -9.18
CA GLY A 262 21.92 -20.31 -10.55
C GLY A 262 20.48 -20.28 -11.09
N TRP A 263 19.64 -19.36 -10.61
CA TRP A 263 18.23 -19.29 -11.00
C TRP A 263 17.97 -18.60 -12.35
N GLY A 264 18.99 -18.02 -12.95
CA GLY A 264 18.99 -17.55 -14.33
C GLY A 264 20.23 -16.73 -14.67
N THR A 265 20.51 -16.57 -15.96
CA THR A 265 21.55 -15.68 -16.48
C THR A 265 20.95 -14.30 -16.70
N LEU A 266 21.52 -13.27 -16.07
CA LEU A 266 21.15 -11.89 -16.40
C LEU A 266 21.80 -11.53 -17.73
N PRO A 267 21.13 -10.79 -18.63
CA PRO A 267 21.80 -10.22 -19.78
C PRO A 267 22.94 -9.33 -19.27
N GLU A 268 24.15 -9.61 -19.74
CA GLU A 268 25.30 -8.72 -19.54
C GLU A 268 24.92 -7.32 -19.99
N SER A 269 25.26 -6.36 -19.14
CA SER A 269 25.05 -4.92 -19.33
C SER A 269 25.72 -4.39 -20.58
#